data_AF-A0A6J1A5H8-F1
#
_entry.id   AF-A0A6J1A5H8-F1
#
_cell.length_a   1.000
_cell.length_b   1.000
_cell.length_c   1.000
_cell.angle_alpha   90.00
_cell.angle_beta   90.00
_cell.angle_gamma   90.00
#
_symmetry.space_group_name_H-M   'P 1'
#
loop_
_entity.id
_entity.type
_entity.pdbx_description
1 polymer ?
#
loop_
_entity_poly.entity_id
_entity_poly.type
_entity_poly.pdbx_seq_one_letter_code
_entity_poly.pdbx_strand_id
1 'polypeptide(L)'
;MTADGKNLSNTEKLVSKFLDLLPSNSLVERANWSARLPSNNEAIVIPTQVNYVGKAANLYDGGYQLNGSAYVISKHISNTWLWDRVRVSGGAYGGFCNFDTHSGVFTFLSYRDPNLLKTLDIYDGTADFLRELEMDDDTLTKAIIGTIGDVDAYQLPDAKGYSSLVRYLLGITEEERQRRREEILSTR
;
A
#
# COMPACT_ATOMS: atom_id res chain seq x y z
N MET A 1 -6.59 -16.44 17.42
CA MET A 1 -7.18 -15.77 18.61
C MET A 1 -6.11 -14.86 19.20
N THR A 2 -6.52 -13.68 19.68
CA THR A 2 -5.62 -12.76 20.40
C THR A 2 -6.20 -12.51 21.78
N ALA A 3 -5.49 -12.94 22.82
CA ALA A 3 -5.90 -12.85 24.22
C ALA A 3 -4.67 -12.95 25.12
N ASP A 4 -4.83 -12.71 26.43
CA ASP A 4 -3.81 -13.02 27.42
C ASP A 4 -3.54 -14.53 27.56
N GLY A 5 -2.41 -14.88 28.16
CA GLY A 5 -1.95 -16.27 28.24
C GLY A 5 -2.94 -17.24 28.90
N LYS A 6 -3.65 -16.82 29.94
CA LYS A 6 -4.64 -17.67 30.63
C LYS A 6 -5.81 -17.99 29.71
N ASN A 7 -6.32 -16.98 29.01
CA ASN A 7 -7.42 -17.15 28.07
C ASN A 7 -7.00 -17.96 26.83
N LEU A 8 -5.75 -17.83 26.36
CA LEU A 8 -5.21 -18.67 25.30
C LEU A 8 -5.19 -20.15 25.71
N SER A 9 -4.60 -20.48 26.86
CA SER A 9 -4.56 -21.87 27.36
C SER A 9 -5.96 -22.47 27.60
N ASN A 10 -6.91 -21.67 28.08
CA ASN A 10 -8.28 -22.13 28.27
C ASN A 10 -8.99 -22.40 26.94
N THR A 11 -8.71 -21.59 25.92
CA THR A 11 -9.42 -21.67 24.63
C THR A 11 -8.80 -22.69 23.67
N GLU A 12 -7.54 -23.06 23.85
CA GLU A 12 -6.84 -24.05 23.03
C GLU A 12 -7.63 -25.36 22.86
N LYS A 13 -8.24 -25.86 23.96
CA LYS A 13 -9.09 -27.06 23.94
C LYS A 13 -10.35 -26.88 23.08
N LEU A 14 -10.94 -25.68 23.11
CA LEU A 14 -12.14 -25.37 22.33
C LEU A 14 -11.81 -25.24 20.84
N VAL A 15 -10.68 -24.61 20.51
CA VAL A 15 -10.19 -24.50 19.12
C VAL A 15 -9.83 -25.88 18.58
N SER A 16 -9.14 -26.72 19.35
CA SER A 16 -8.78 -28.08 18.94
C SER A 16 -10.05 -28.89 18.63
N LYS A 17 -11.03 -28.87 19.53
CA LYS A 17 -12.32 -29.53 19.31
C LYS A 17 -13.06 -28.99 18.08
N PHE A 18 -12.97 -27.69 17.80
CA PHE A 18 -13.55 -27.11 16.60
C PHE A 18 -12.85 -27.60 15.33
N LEU A 19 -11.51 -27.67 15.34
CA LEU A 19 -10.73 -28.17 14.21
C LEU A 19 -11.00 -29.65 13.93
N ASP A 20 -11.24 -30.47 14.96
CA ASP A 20 -11.61 -31.89 14.83
C ASP A 20 -12.95 -32.08 14.09
N LEU A 21 -13.82 -31.06 14.06
CA LEU A 21 -15.10 -31.09 13.34
C LEU A 21 -14.95 -30.72 11.85
N LEU A 22 -13.78 -30.19 11.44
CA LEU A 22 -13.55 -29.82 10.05
C LEU A 22 -13.14 -31.04 9.23
N PRO A 23 -13.58 -31.14 7.96
CA PRO A 23 -13.09 -32.18 7.06
C PRO A 23 -11.57 -32.12 6.92
N SER A 24 -10.89 -33.26 7.06
CA SER A 24 -9.42 -33.32 6.95
C SER A 24 -8.91 -33.06 5.54
N ASN A 25 -9.77 -33.16 4.53
CA ASN A 25 -9.44 -32.94 3.13
C ASN A 25 -10.41 -31.91 2.52
N SER A 26 -9.86 -31.01 1.70
CA SER A 26 -10.67 -30.20 0.79
C SER A 26 -11.38 -31.13 -0.20
N LEU A 27 -12.70 -30.98 -0.33
CA LEU A 27 -13.49 -31.66 -1.36
C LEU A 27 -13.32 -31.04 -2.76
N VAL A 28 -12.57 -29.94 -2.83
CA VAL A 28 -12.32 -29.18 -4.07
C VAL A 28 -10.84 -29.34 -4.43
N GLU A 29 -10.58 -29.75 -5.67
CA GLU A 29 -9.23 -29.74 -6.23
C GLU A 29 -8.68 -28.31 -6.25
N ARG A 30 -7.37 -28.16 -6.02
CA ARG A 30 -6.74 -26.84 -6.11
C ARG A 30 -6.77 -26.38 -7.57
N ALA A 31 -7.67 -25.46 -7.89
CA ALA A 31 -7.70 -24.81 -9.18
C ALA A 31 -6.59 -23.75 -9.26
N ASN A 32 -5.78 -23.81 -10.32
CA ASN A 32 -4.87 -22.73 -10.68
C ASN A 32 -5.65 -21.67 -11.47
N TRP A 33 -6.06 -20.61 -10.79
CA TRP A 33 -6.74 -19.49 -11.41
C TRP A 33 -5.72 -18.58 -12.10
N SER A 34 -5.77 -18.53 -13.43
CA SER A 34 -5.06 -17.53 -14.23
C SER A 34 -6.10 -16.69 -14.97
N ALA A 35 -6.70 -15.73 -14.26
CA ALA A 35 -7.57 -14.74 -14.84
C ALA A 35 -6.82 -13.42 -14.89
N ARG A 36 -6.50 -12.95 -16.11
CA ARG A 36 -5.98 -11.61 -16.35
C ARG A 36 -6.96 -10.87 -17.24
N LEU A 37 -7.34 -9.67 -16.83
CA LEU A 37 -8.07 -8.77 -17.71
C LEU A 37 -7.10 -8.23 -18.77
N PRO A 38 -7.58 -7.92 -19.99
CA PRO A 38 -6.78 -7.24 -20.99
C PRO A 38 -6.21 -5.91 -20.44
N SER A 39 -4.95 -5.61 -20.74
CA SER A 39 -4.33 -4.34 -20.35
C SER A 39 -4.72 -3.26 -21.37
N ASN A 40 -5.88 -2.64 -21.14
CA ASN A 40 -6.41 -1.56 -21.97
C ASN A 40 -6.63 -0.31 -21.11
N ASN A 41 -6.63 0.85 -21.75
CA ASN A 41 -7.14 2.07 -21.14
C ASN A 41 -8.68 1.99 -21.13
N GLU A 42 -9.30 2.12 -19.96
CA GLU A 42 -10.74 2.00 -19.79
C GLU A 42 -11.33 3.25 -19.13
N ALA A 43 -12.56 3.59 -19.54
CA ALA A 43 -13.36 4.62 -18.91
C ALA A 43 -14.75 4.04 -18.60
N ILE A 44 -15.12 4.01 -17.32
CA ILE A 44 -16.40 3.49 -16.85
C ILE A 44 -17.38 4.66 -16.73
N VAL A 45 -18.40 4.68 -17.58
CA VAL A 45 -19.37 5.79 -17.64
C VAL A 45 -20.40 5.67 -16.53
N ILE A 46 -20.47 6.70 -15.69
CA ILE A 46 -21.47 6.85 -14.63
C ILE A 46 -22.03 8.30 -14.64
N PRO A 47 -23.27 8.54 -14.19
CA PRO A 47 -23.83 9.89 -14.11
C PRO A 47 -23.28 10.63 -12.88
N THR A 48 -22.21 11.40 -13.08
CA THR A 48 -21.50 12.13 -12.01
C THR A 48 -20.99 13.48 -12.50
N GLN A 49 -20.77 14.42 -11.57
CA GLN A 49 -20.11 15.71 -11.84
C GLN A 49 -18.59 15.65 -11.62
N VAL A 50 -18.08 14.54 -11.10
CA VAL A 50 -16.69 14.33 -10.72
C VAL A 50 -16.20 12.94 -11.12
N ASN A 51 -14.92 12.84 -11.44
CA ASN A 51 -14.24 11.64 -11.89
C ASN A 51 -13.40 10.99 -10.78
N TYR A 52 -12.91 9.79 -11.10
CA TYR A 52 -11.97 9.01 -10.31
C TYR A 52 -10.92 8.48 -11.29
N VAL A 53 -9.80 9.19 -11.38
CA VAL A 53 -8.78 8.89 -12.38
C VAL A 53 -7.74 7.96 -11.76
N GLY A 54 -7.36 6.90 -12.46
CA GLY A 54 -6.37 5.94 -12.01
C GLY A 54 -5.34 5.63 -13.09
N LYS A 55 -4.08 5.47 -12.68
CA LYS A 55 -2.99 4.99 -13.55
C LYS A 55 -2.06 4.11 -12.72
N ALA A 56 -1.70 2.94 -13.23
CA ALA A 56 -0.85 2.00 -12.50
C ALA A 56 0.15 1.31 -13.41
N ALA A 57 1.27 0.90 -12.83
CA ALA A 57 2.27 0.06 -13.47
C ALA A 57 2.94 -0.85 -12.44
N ASN A 58 3.41 -2.01 -12.88
CA ASN A 58 4.25 -2.87 -12.05
C ASN A 58 5.71 -2.42 -12.16
N LEU A 59 6.28 -1.92 -11.06
CA LEU A 59 7.67 -1.47 -11.04
C LEU A 59 8.66 -2.63 -11.09
N TYR A 60 8.28 -3.82 -10.61
CA TYR A 60 9.13 -5.00 -10.61
C TYR A 60 9.30 -5.57 -12.02
N ASP A 61 8.29 -5.46 -12.88
CA ASP A 61 8.40 -5.79 -14.30
C ASP A 61 9.44 -4.91 -15.01
N GLY A 62 9.66 -3.69 -14.50
CA GLY A 62 10.73 -2.77 -14.93
C GLY A 62 12.10 -3.04 -14.30
N GLY A 63 12.24 -4.11 -13.51
CA GLY A 63 13.49 -4.50 -12.85
C GLY A 63 13.78 -3.79 -11.52
N TYR A 64 12.88 -2.93 -11.04
CA TYR A 64 13.04 -2.30 -9.73
C TYR A 64 13.05 -3.37 -8.63
N GLN A 65 14.00 -3.26 -7.70
CA GLN A 65 14.06 -4.09 -6.50
C GLN A 65 13.62 -3.25 -5.32
N LEU A 66 12.68 -3.78 -4.55
CA LEU A 66 12.12 -3.06 -3.41
C LEU A 66 13.21 -2.60 -2.44
N ASN A 67 13.17 -1.32 -2.10
CA ASN A 67 13.92 -0.72 -1.00
C ASN A 67 12.96 0.11 -0.13
N GLY A 68 13.19 0.17 1.17
CA GLY A 68 12.37 0.90 2.14
C GLY A 68 12.20 2.39 1.84
N SER A 69 13.14 3.02 1.13
CA SER A 69 13.00 4.39 0.63
C SER A 69 11.74 4.60 -0.23
N ALA A 70 11.24 3.56 -0.91
CA ALA A 70 10.01 3.66 -1.70
C ALA A 70 8.79 4.06 -0.87
N TYR A 71 8.73 3.67 0.41
CA TYR A 71 7.65 4.10 1.31
C TYR A 71 7.72 5.61 1.56
N VAL A 72 8.93 6.12 1.79
CA VAL A 72 9.19 7.55 2.01
C VAL A 72 8.87 8.36 0.76
N ILE A 73 9.35 7.92 -0.40
CA ILE A 73 9.14 8.58 -1.68
C ILE A 73 7.65 8.59 -2.05
N SER A 74 6.95 7.46 -1.91
CA SER A 74 5.51 7.38 -2.21
C SER A 74 4.68 8.31 -1.32
N LYS A 75 5.01 8.37 -0.03
CA LYS A 75 4.35 9.29 0.91
C LYS A 75 4.66 10.75 0.57
N HIS A 76 5.91 11.05 0.20
CA HIS A 76 6.31 12.39 -0.22
C HIS A 76 5.53 12.83 -1.46
N ILE A 77 5.51 12.03 -2.53
CA ILE A 77 4.73 12.30 -3.76
C ILE A 77 3.26 12.63 -3.44
N SER A 78 2.63 11.85 -2.56
CA SER A 78 1.23 12.06 -2.19
C SER A 78 1.01 13.37 -1.46
N ASN A 79 1.90 13.73 -0.54
CA ASN A 79 1.74 14.89 0.34
C ASN A 79 2.24 16.21 -0.27
N THR A 80 3.05 16.15 -1.34
CA THR A 80 3.57 17.33 -2.04
C THR A 80 2.97 17.39 -3.45
N TRP A 81 3.58 16.69 -4.41
CA TRP A 81 3.24 16.79 -5.83
C TRP A 81 1.75 16.59 -6.11
N LEU A 82 1.16 15.49 -5.65
CA LEU A 82 -0.23 15.17 -5.94
C LEU A 82 -1.20 16.03 -5.14
N TRP A 83 -0.84 16.36 -3.89
CA TRP A 83 -1.63 17.30 -3.09
C TRP A 83 -1.70 18.67 -3.78
N ASP A 84 -0.58 19.22 -4.21
CA ASP A 84 -0.52 20.55 -4.82
C ASP A 84 -1.16 20.56 -6.21
N ARG A 85 -0.84 19.59 -7.06
CA ARG A 85 -1.26 19.60 -8.47
C ARG A 85 -2.67 19.06 -8.67
N VAL A 86 -3.01 17.93 -8.06
CA VAL A 86 -4.33 17.29 -8.27
C VAL A 86 -5.39 17.95 -7.40
N ARG A 87 -5.09 18.21 -6.11
CA ARG A 87 -6.07 18.78 -5.18
C ARG A 87 -6.08 20.31 -5.20
N VAL A 88 -4.97 20.97 -4.84
CA VAL A 88 -4.97 22.44 -4.66
C VAL A 88 -5.17 23.17 -5.98
N SER A 89 -4.36 22.88 -6.99
CA SER A 89 -4.44 23.51 -8.30
C SER A 89 -5.52 22.88 -9.20
N GLY A 90 -5.72 21.57 -9.11
CA GLY A 90 -6.63 20.82 -9.97
C GLY A 90 -8.09 20.86 -9.52
N GLY A 91 -8.36 21.15 -8.24
CA GLY A 91 -9.71 21.23 -7.69
C GLY A 91 -10.34 19.88 -7.32
N ALA A 92 -9.59 18.77 -7.39
CA ALA A 92 -10.05 17.49 -6.89
C ALA A 92 -10.17 17.50 -5.36
N TYR A 93 -10.99 16.63 -4.79
CA TYR A 93 -10.99 16.45 -3.33
C TYR A 93 -9.69 15.79 -2.84
N GLY A 94 -9.09 14.88 -3.62
CA GLY A 94 -7.83 14.27 -3.24
C GLY A 94 -7.06 13.69 -4.43
N GLY A 95 -5.75 13.63 -4.28
CA GLY A 95 -4.83 12.93 -5.17
C GLY A 95 -3.75 12.27 -4.33
N PHE A 96 -3.44 11.02 -4.63
CA PHE A 96 -2.46 10.22 -3.87
C PHE A 96 -1.92 9.09 -4.74
N CYS A 97 -0.82 8.50 -4.30
CA CYS A 97 -0.31 7.26 -4.86
C CYS A 97 -0.23 6.18 -3.78
N ASN A 98 -0.28 4.93 -4.22
CA ASN A 98 -0.09 3.75 -3.39
C ASN A 98 0.90 2.82 -4.07
N PHE A 99 1.78 2.21 -3.27
CA PHE A 99 2.70 1.19 -3.75
C PHE A 99 2.43 -0.12 -3.01
N ASP A 100 1.85 -1.09 -3.72
CA ASP A 100 1.73 -2.44 -3.20
C ASP A 100 3.06 -3.18 -3.41
N THR A 101 3.80 -3.31 -2.31
CA THR A 101 5.13 -3.90 -2.29
C THR A 101 5.16 -5.43 -2.42
N HIS A 102 4.01 -6.09 -2.40
CA HIS A 102 3.93 -7.54 -2.63
C HIS A 102 3.75 -7.86 -4.11
N SER A 103 2.90 -7.09 -4.80
CA SER A 103 2.67 -7.26 -6.24
C SER A 103 3.63 -6.45 -7.11
N GLY A 104 4.22 -5.38 -6.57
CA GLY A 104 5.04 -4.41 -7.32
C GLY A 104 4.22 -3.31 -8.00
N VAL A 105 2.90 -3.31 -7.82
CA VAL A 105 2.00 -2.36 -8.48
C VAL A 105 2.06 -1.00 -7.78
N PHE A 106 2.56 0.00 -8.49
CA PHE A 106 2.48 1.40 -8.11
C PHE A 106 1.28 2.04 -8.81
N THR A 107 0.42 2.72 -8.05
CA THR A 107 -0.86 3.25 -8.51
C THR A 107 -0.98 4.73 -8.14
N PHE A 108 -1.38 5.57 -9.09
CA PHE A 108 -1.87 6.92 -8.88
C PHE A 108 -3.41 6.92 -8.89
N LEU A 109 -4.01 7.69 -7.99
CA LEU A 109 -5.46 7.81 -7.87
C LEU A 109 -5.87 9.26 -7.57
N SER A 110 -6.99 9.70 -8.14
CA SER A 110 -7.70 10.92 -7.74
C SER A 110 -9.11 10.59 -7.25
N TYR A 111 -9.61 11.43 -6.34
CA TYR A 111 -10.91 11.26 -5.70
C TYR A 111 -11.74 12.52 -5.85
N ARG A 112 -12.94 12.37 -6.45
CA ARG A 112 -13.86 13.47 -6.77
C ARG A 112 -13.16 14.59 -7.54
N ASP A 113 -12.59 14.22 -8.68
CA ASP A 113 -11.76 15.07 -9.52
C ASP A 113 -12.58 15.70 -10.66
N PRO A 114 -12.62 17.03 -10.82
CA PRO A 114 -13.32 17.65 -11.95
C PRO A 114 -12.60 17.41 -13.31
N ASN A 115 -11.37 16.92 -13.30
CA ASN A 115 -10.56 16.68 -14.49
C ASN A 115 -10.51 15.18 -14.87
N LEU A 116 -9.91 14.89 -16.04
CA LEU A 116 -9.66 13.53 -16.52
C LEU A 116 -8.24 13.42 -17.08
N LEU A 117 -8.03 13.84 -18.34
CA LEU A 117 -6.73 13.72 -19.01
C LEU A 117 -5.65 14.58 -18.34
N LYS A 118 -5.99 15.79 -17.90
CA LYS A 118 -5.06 16.67 -17.16
C LYS A 118 -4.49 15.99 -15.90
N THR A 119 -5.27 15.13 -15.27
CA THR A 119 -4.81 14.40 -14.08
C THR A 119 -3.80 13.31 -14.46
N LEU A 120 -4.00 12.65 -15.61
CA LEU A 120 -3.00 11.71 -16.15
C LEU A 120 -1.70 12.42 -16.50
N ASP A 121 -1.77 13.63 -17.06
CA ASP A 121 -0.57 14.45 -17.36
C ASP A 121 0.22 14.77 -16.08
N ILE A 122 -0.48 15.08 -14.97
CA ILE A 122 0.15 15.29 -13.65
C ILE A 122 0.84 14.01 -13.16
N TYR A 123 0.23 12.84 -13.36
CA TYR A 123 0.85 11.57 -12.98
C TYR A 123 2.15 11.33 -13.76
N ASP A 124 2.16 11.63 -15.07
CA ASP A 124 3.34 11.46 -15.93
C ASP A 124 4.48 12.42 -15.55
N GLY A 125 4.14 13.64 -15.08
CA GLY A 125 5.11 14.60 -14.56
C GLY A 125 5.77 14.23 -13.24
N THR A 126 5.33 13.17 -12.56
CA THR A 126 5.89 12.76 -11.25
C THR A 126 7.38 12.42 -11.34
N ALA A 127 7.83 11.82 -12.45
CA ALA A 127 9.23 11.46 -12.63
C ALA A 127 10.13 12.69 -12.76
N ASP A 128 9.67 13.73 -13.46
CA ASP A 128 10.39 15.00 -13.58
C ASP A 128 10.43 15.74 -12.26
N PHE A 129 9.29 15.80 -11.55
CA PHE A 129 9.22 16.34 -10.20
C PHE A 129 10.28 15.72 -9.27
N LEU A 130 10.44 14.40 -9.27
CA LEU A 130 11.44 13.73 -8.43
C LEU A 130 12.88 13.98 -8.88
N ARG A 131 13.13 14.15 -10.18
CA ARG A 131 14.47 14.45 -10.71
C ARG A 131 14.93 15.86 -10.37
N GLU A 132 14.00 16.80 -10.33
CA GLU A 132 14.24 18.23 -10.05
C GLU A 132 14.10 18.57 -8.57
N LEU A 133 13.74 17.59 -7.73
CA LEU A 133 13.51 17.79 -6.31
C LEU A 133 14.81 18.17 -5.59
N GLU A 134 14.87 19.42 -5.15
CA GLU A 134 15.83 19.87 -4.15
C GLU A 134 15.17 19.77 -2.77
N MET A 135 15.75 18.95 -1.89
CA MET A 135 15.21 18.69 -0.57
C MET A 135 16.31 18.84 0.48
N ASP A 136 16.06 19.67 1.49
CA ASP A 136 16.96 19.81 2.63
C ASP A 136 16.81 18.64 3.63
N ASP A 137 17.81 18.48 4.51
CA ASP A 137 17.87 17.40 5.48
C ASP A 137 16.67 17.42 6.46
N ASP A 138 16.12 18.60 6.78
CA ASP A 138 14.95 18.73 7.66
C ASP A 138 13.68 18.21 6.99
N THR A 139 13.49 18.52 5.70
CA THR A 139 12.38 18.05 4.89
C THR A 139 12.46 16.54 4.66
N LEU A 140 13.66 16.02 4.38
CA LEU A 140 13.91 14.58 4.30
C LEU A 140 13.58 13.88 5.63
N THR A 141 14.07 14.45 6.74
CA THR A 141 13.80 13.92 8.09
C THR A 141 12.31 13.90 8.40
N LYS A 142 11.56 14.95 8.05
CA LYS A 142 10.10 14.99 8.21
C LYS A 142 9.40 13.92 7.37
N ALA A 143 9.84 13.67 6.13
CA ALA A 143 9.30 12.61 5.29
C ALA A 143 9.55 11.22 5.89
N ILE A 144 10.76 10.97 6.42
CA ILE A 144 11.11 9.72 7.12
C ILE A 144 10.26 9.54 8.37
N ILE A 145 10.17 10.57 9.23
CA ILE A 145 9.35 10.54 10.45
C ILE A 145 7.88 10.26 10.12
N GLY A 146 7.35 10.94 9.10
CA GLY A 146 5.99 10.69 8.64
C GLY A 146 5.79 9.23 8.23
N THR A 147 6.75 8.65 7.52
CA THR A 147 6.69 7.25 7.07
C THR A 147 6.77 6.27 8.24
N ILE A 148 7.69 6.51 9.20
CA ILE A 148 7.77 5.72 10.42
C ILE A 148 6.48 5.83 11.25
N GLY A 149 5.84 6.98 11.27
CA GLY A 149 4.54 7.17 11.91
C GLY A 149 3.44 6.26 11.34
N ASP A 150 3.45 5.98 10.04
CA ASP A 150 2.51 5.03 9.43
C ASP A 150 2.89 3.58 9.76
N VAL A 151 4.18 3.26 9.74
CA VAL A 151 4.70 1.92 10.07
C VAL A 151 4.42 1.56 11.53
N ASP A 152 4.54 2.53 12.43
CA ASP A 152 4.37 2.40 13.87
C ASP A 152 3.00 2.91 14.35
N ALA A 153 2.02 3.01 13.45
CA ALA A 153 0.69 3.46 13.78
C ALA A 153 0.13 2.67 14.99
N TYR A 154 -0.53 3.40 15.90
CA TYR A 154 -1.06 2.78 17.13
C TYR A 154 -2.08 1.70 16.81
N GLN A 155 -1.95 0.55 17.49
CA GLN A 155 -2.85 -0.58 17.34
C GLN A 155 -3.30 -1.10 18.70
N LEU A 156 -4.61 -1.36 18.82
CA LEU A 156 -5.18 -2.14 19.91
C LEU A 156 -4.75 -3.62 19.81
N PRO A 157 -4.85 -4.42 20.89
CA PRO A 157 -4.32 -5.78 20.93
C PRO A 157 -4.81 -6.68 19.79
N ASP A 158 -6.10 -6.60 19.45
CA ASP A 158 -6.71 -7.35 18.35
C ASP A 158 -6.12 -6.96 16.99
N ALA A 159 -5.94 -5.66 16.73
CA ALA A 159 -5.32 -5.15 15.50
C ALA A 159 -3.84 -5.57 15.38
N LYS A 160 -3.10 -5.62 16.49
CA LYS A 160 -1.72 -6.17 16.52
C LYS A 160 -1.71 -7.64 16.13
N GLY A 161 -2.61 -8.42 16.72
CA GLY A 161 -2.76 -9.85 16.40
C GLY A 161 -3.12 -10.09 14.94
N TYR A 162 -4.04 -9.30 14.39
CA TYR A 162 -4.42 -9.38 12.99
C TYR A 162 -3.27 -8.99 12.05
N SER A 163 -2.55 -7.91 12.34
CA SER A 163 -1.39 -7.50 11.53
C SER A 163 -0.28 -8.55 11.54
N SER A 164 -0.06 -9.21 12.68
CA SER A 164 0.87 -10.35 12.78
C SER A 164 0.44 -11.53 11.92
N LEU A 165 -0.86 -11.88 11.95
CA LEU A 165 -1.42 -12.93 11.10
C LEU A 165 -1.26 -12.62 9.60
N VAL A 166 -1.56 -11.40 9.18
CA VAL A 166 -1.41 -10.97 7.77
C VAL A 166 0.05 -11.08 7.33
N ARG A 167 1.00 -10.62 8.15
CA ARG A 167 2.44 -10.77 7.88
C ARG A 167 2.85 -12.23 7.75
N TYR A 168 2.36 -13.10 8.64
CA TYR A 168 2.61 -14.54 8.56
C TYR A 168 2.08 -15.15 7.26
N LEU A 169 0.86 -14.81 6.86
CA LEU A 169 0.24 -15.30 5.62
C LEU A 169 0.96 -14.80 4.35
N LEU A 170 1.53 -13.60 4.41
CA LEU A 170 2.32 -13.00 3.33
C LEU A 170 3.80 -13.42 3.36
N GLY A 171 4.24 -14.21 4.36
CA GLY A 171 5.62 -14.65 4.50
C GLY A 171 6.61 -13.57 4.92
N ILE A 172 6.13 -12.46 5.49
CA ILE A 172 6.96 -11.32 5.91
C ILE A 172 7.61 -11.65 7.25
N THR A 173 8.93 -11.84 7.25
CA THR A 173 9.68 -12.17 8.47
C THR A 173 10.05 -10.95 9.30
N GLU A 174 10.44 -11.15 10.56
CA GLU A 174 10.87 -10.04 11.41
C GLU A 174 12.15 -9.39 10.89
N GLU A 175 13.07 -10.20 10.34
CA GLU A 175 14.31 -9.73 9.73
C GLU A 175 14.02 -8.86 8.50
N GLU A 176 13.04 -9.25 7.68
CA GLU A 176 12.60 -8.41 6.57
C GLU A 176 12.02 -7.09 7.07
N ARG A 177 11.13 -7.11 8.07
CA ARG A 177 10.56 -5.89 8.65
C ARG A 177 11.64 -4.96 9.19
N GLN A 178 12.60 -5.51 9.91
CA GLN A 178 13.71 -4.76 10.49
C GLN A 178 14.59 -4.15 9.39
N ARG A 179 14.95 -4.93 8.36
CA ARG A 179 15.67 -4.42 7.19
C ARG A 179 14.92 -3.30 6.49
N ARG A 180 13.60 -3.45 6.24
CA ARG A 180 12.79 -2.39 5.61
C ARG A 180 12.76 -1.12 6.46
N ARG A 181 12.67 -1.26 7.78
CA ARG A 181 12.72 -0.12 8.70
C ARG A 181 14.06 0.61 8.61
N GLU A 182 15.17 -0.13 8.61
CA GLU A 182 16.51 0.45 8.46
C GLU A 182 16.66 1.17 7.12
N GLU A 183 16.18 0.57 6.03
CA GLU A 183 16.16 1.20 4.70
C GLU A 183 15.35 2.51 4.70
N ILE A 184 14.19 2.56 5.37
CA ILE A 184 13.39 3.79 5.53
C ILE A 184 14.21 4.85 6.26
N LEU A 185 14.83 4.50 7.40
CA LEU A 185 15.60 5.42 8.24
C LEU A 185 16.88 5.92 7.54
N SER A 186 17.43 5.14 6.61
CA SER A 186 18.62 5.49 5.82
C SER A 186 18.32 6.13 4.46
N THR A 187 17.08 6.55 4.21
CA THR A 187 16.71 7.23 2.96
C THR A 187 17.57 8.48 2.76
N ARG A 188 18.07 8.70 1.54
CA ARG A 188 18.99 9.77 1.15
C ARG A 188 18.72 10.22 -0.28
#